data_AF-A0A6L7TT84-F1
#
_entry.id   AF-A0A6L7TT84-F1
#
_cell.length_a   1.000
_cell.length_b   1.000
_cell.length_c   1.000
_cell.angle_alpha   90.00
_cell.angle_beta   90.00
_cell.angle_gamma   90.00
#
_symmetry.space_group_name_H-M   'P 1'
#
loop_
_entity.id
_entity.type
_entity.pdbx_description
1 polymer ?
#
loop_
_entity_poly.entity_id
_entity_poly.type
_entity_poly.pdbx_seq_one_letter_code
_entity_poly.pdbx_strand_id
1 'polypeptide(L)'
;MEKKYRVQLTAEEQEELRDLVSKGRTAAYRQTHAHILLLSYENQVEGGMKDVEIARALKVGTATVERVRQRCVEEGLERALGRKEQINRRAKKLDGQGEAHLIAMACSQPPQAGPVGRCTCWRSNWWSRR
;
A
#
# COMPACT_ATOMS: atom_id res chain seq x y z
N MET A 1 18.27 -1.67 -18.80
CA MET A 1 18.50 -2.74 -17.81
C MET A 1 17.85 -4.00 -18.33
N GLU A 2 18.52 -5.14 -18.18
CA GLU A 2 17.97 -6.44 -18.58
C GLU A 2 16.83 -6.84 -17.64
N LYS A 3 15.74 -7.35 -18.23
CA LYS A 3 14.55 -7.80 -17.49
C LYS A 3 14.87 -9.15 -16.82
N LYS A 4 15.14 -9.15 -15.51
CA LYS A 4 15.39 -10.39 -14.75
C LYS A 4 14.13 -11.25 -14.57
N TYR A 5 12.97 -10.62 -14.38
CA TYR A 5 11.70 -11.29 -14.06
C TYR A 5 10.67 -11.15 -15.19
N ARG A 6 10.66 -12.07 -16.16
CA ARG A 6 9.71 -12.04 -17.27
C ARG A 6 8.35 -12.57 -16.80
N VAL A 7 7.31 -11.75 -16.94
CA VAL A 7 5.95 -12.14 -16.56
C VAL A 7 5.34 -12.93 -17.72
N GLN A 8 4.95 -14.17 -17.44
CA GLN A 8 4.16 -14.99 -18.35
C GLN A 8 2.78 -15.17 -17.72
N LEU A 9 1.72 -14.84 -18.47
CA LEU A 9 0.32 -14.96 -18.05
C LEU A 9 -0.38 -15.95 -18.97
N THR A 10 -1.15 -16.87 -18.40
CA THR A 10 -2.04 -17.73 -19.18
C THR A 10 -3.23 -16.95 -19.74
N ALA A 11 -4.02 -17.55 -20.64
CA ALA A 11 -5.21 -16.91 -21.19
C ALA A 11 -6.24 -16.59 -20.09
N GLU A 12 -6.40 -17.50 -19.13
CA GLU A 12 -7.31 -17.37 -17.99
C GLU A 12 -6.87 -16.22 -17.06
N GLU A 13 -5.58 -16.15 -16.72
CA GLU A 13 -5.03 -15.10 -15.87
C GLU A 13 -5.18 -13.71 -16.51
N GLN A 14 -4.99 -13.62 -17.83
CA GLN A 14 -5.21 -12.37 -18.55
C GLN A 14 -6.68 -11.95 -18.54
N GLU A 15 -7.61 -12.89 -18.69
CA GLU A 15 -9.04 -12.62 -18.62
C GLU A 15 -9.42 -12.12 -17.22
N GLU A 16 -8.94 -12.79 -16.17
CA GLU A 16 -9.13 -12.38 -14.79
C GLU A 16 -8.65 -10.95 -14.54
N LEU A 17 -7.45 -10.60 -15.03
CA LEU A 17 -6.89 -9.26 -14.89
C LEU A 17 -7.69 -8.20 -15.67
N ARG A 18 -8.15 -8.52 -16.88
CA ARG A 18 -9.02 -7.62 -17.68
C ARG A 18 -10.35 -7.38 -16.98
N ASP A 19 -10.94 -8.43 -16.42
CA ASP A 19 -12.16 -8.38 -15.63
C ASP A 19 -11.99 -7.53 -14.36
N LEU A 20 -10.84 -7.66 -13.70
CA LEU A 20 -10.53 -6.90 -12.49
C LEU A 20 -10.45 -5.40 -12.79
N VAL A 21 -9.83 -5.04 -13.92
CA VAL A 21 -9.69 -3.66 -14.38
C VAL A 21 -11.03 -3.09 -14.86
N SER A 22 -11.83 -3.87 -15.60
CA SER A 22 -13.11 -3.40 -16.17
C SER A 22 -14.17 -3.12 -15.11
N LYS A 23 -14.21 -3.92 -14.03
CA LYS A 23 -15.24 -3.81 -12.99
C LYS A 23 -15.07 -2.59 -12.08
N GLY A 24 -13.86 -2.02 -11.96
CA GLY A 24 -13.57 -0.77 -11.22
C GLY A 24 -13.88 -0.74 -9.71
N ARG A 25 -14.45 -1.80 -9.14
CA ARG A 25 -14.90 -1.90 -7.73
C ARG A 25 -13.81 -2.35 -6.76
N THR A 26 -12.57 -2.53 -7.21
CA THR A 26 -11.46 -3.02 -6.39
C THR A 26 -10.59 -1.88 -5.87
N ALA A 27 -9.76 -2.15 -4.86
CA ALA A 27 -8.85 -1.15 -4.32
C ALA A 27 -7.89 -0.61 -5.42
N ALA A 28 -7.63 0.70 -5.41
CA ALA A 28 -6.82 1.36 -6.44
C ALA A 28 -5.46 0.69 -6.68
N TYR A 29 -4.74 0.30 -5.61
CA TYR A 29 -3.45 -0.39 -5.75
C TYR A 29 -3.58 -1.73 -6.50
N ARG A 30 -4.68 -2.46 -6.30
CA ARG A 30 -4.92 -3.76 -6.93
C ARG A 30 -5.17 -3.59 -8.43
N GLN A 31 -5.90 -2.54 -8.82
CA GLN A 31 -6.07 -2.16 -10.22
C GLN A 31 -4.75 -1.74 -10.85
N THR A 32 -3.95 -0.91 -10.16
CA THR A 32 -2.63 -0.51 -10.66
C THR A 32 -1.70 -1.72 -10.86
N HIS A 33 -1.70 -2.68 -9.93
CA HIS A 33 -0.91 -3.89 -10.07
C HIS A 33 -1.39 -4.74 -11.26
N ALA A 34 -2.70 -4.87 -11.47
CA ALA A 34 -3.25 -5.56 -12.63
C ALA A 34 -2.82 -4.89 -13.95
N HIS A 35 -2.90 -3.56 -14.04
CA HIS A 35 -2.42 -2.81 -15.21
C HIS A 35 -0.92 -3.00 -15.44
N ILE A 36 -0.10 -3.02 -14.38
CA ILE A 36 1.33 -3.30 -14.48
C ILE A 36 1.56 -4.67 -15.11
N LEU A 37 0.88 -5.71 -14.60
CA LEU A 37 1.05 -7.08 -15.08
C LEU A 37 0.62 -7.23 -16.53
N LEU A 38 -0.54 -6.68 -16.89
CA LEU A 38 -1.03 -6.65 -18.27
C LEU A 38 0.00 -5.99 -19.18
N LEU A 39 0.40 -4.73 -18.92
CA LEU A 39 1.33 -4.00 -19.78
C LEU A 39 2.75 -4.62 -19.83
N SER A 40 3.15 -5.33 -18.79
CA SER A 40 4.48 -5.97 -18.70
C SER A 40 4.56 -7.33 -19.40
N TYR A 41 3.42 -7.95 -19.70
CA TYR A 41 3.35 -9.27 -20.30
C TYR A 41 4.01 -9.29 -21.69
N GLU A 42 5.03 -10.14 -21.86
CA GLU A 42 5.93 -10.07 -23.03
C GLU A 42 5.34 -10.72 -24.28
N ASN A 43 4.46 -11.71 -24.17
CA ASN A 43 3.83 -12.39 -25.32
C ASN A 43 2.60 -11.63 -25.85
N GLN A 44 2.48 -10.33 -25.59
CA GLN A 44 1.54 -9.52 -26.35
C GLN A 44 1.98 -9.43 -27.80
N VAL A 45 1.01 -9.24 -28.70
CA VAL A 45 1.26 -9.10 -30.15
C VAL A 45 2.26 -7.97 -30.45
N GLU A 46 2.31 -6.93 -29.61
CA GLU A 46 3.20 -5.78 -29.73
C GLU A 46 4.51 -5.90 -28.92
N GLY A 47 4.66 -6.99 -28.14
CA GLY A 47 5.74 -7.16 -27.17
C GLY A 47 5.53 -6.38 -25.87
N GLY A 48 6.07 -6.88 -24.76
CA GLY A 48 5.89 -6.28 -23.44
C GLY A 48 6.56 -4.91 -23.31
N MET A 49 5.82 -3.90 -22.84
CA MET A 49 6.31 -2.52 -22.67
C MET A 49 7.54 -2.44 -21.76
N LYS A 50 8.31 -1.34 -21.89
CA LYS A 50 9.44 -1.08 -20.99
C LYS A 50 8.93 -0.57 -19.64
N ASP A 51 9.58 -0.99 -18.56
CA ASP A 51 9.18 -0.63 -17.19
C ASP A 51 9.08 0.89 -16.96
N VAL A 52 9.92 1.68 -17.64
CA VAL A 52 9.89 3.15 -17.60
C VAL A 52 8.64 3.72 -18.29
N GLU A 53 8.18 3.11 -19.37
CA GLU A 53 6.98 3.52 -20.09
C GLU A 53 5.73 3.15 -19.29
N ILE A 54 5.70 1.95 -18.70
CA ILE A 54 4.64 1.51 -17.79
C ILE A 54 4.55 2.45 -16.59
N ALA A 55 5.69 2.76 -15.97
CA ALA A 55 5.77 3.68 -14.83
C ALA A 55 5.20 5.07 -15.17
N ARG A 56 5.52 5.61 -16.36
CA ARG A 56 4.98 6.88 -16.85
C ARG A 56 3.48 6.80 -17.12
N ALA A 57 3.02 5.76 -17.82
CA ALA A 57 1.61 5.56 -18.17
C ALA A 57 0.72 5.48 -16.92
N LEU A 58 1.18 4.77 -15.88
CA LEU A 58 0.44 4.56 -14.65
C LEU A 58 0.77 5.56 -13.53
N LYS A 59 1.68 6.52 -13.78
CA LYS A 59 2.17 7.50 -12.80
C LYS A 59 2.67 6.85 -11.50
N VAL A 60 3.41 5.75 -11.62
CA VAL A 60 4.04 5.03 -10.50
C VAL A 60 5.57 5.05 -10.63
N GLY A 61 6.27 4.68 -9.56
CA GLY A 61 7.72 4.50 -9.63
C GLY A 61 8.10 3.22 -10.39
N THR A 62 9.22 3.26 -11.11
CA THR A 62 9.79 2.08 -11.80
C THR A 62 10.05 0.92 -10.84
N ALA A 63 10.53 1.21 -9.63
CA ALA A 63 10.73 0.21 -8.58
C ALA A 63 9.41 -0.48 -8.15
N THR A 64 8.26 0.15 -8.33
CA THR A 64 6.96 -0.51 -8.09
C THR A 64 6.66 -1.53 -9.18
N VAL A 65 6.91 -1.17 -10.44
CA VAL A 65 6.75 -2.08 -11.59
C VAL A 65 7.62 -3.32 -11.42
N GLU A 66 8.91 -3.12 -11.12
CA GLU A 66 9.87 -4.20 -10.90
C GLU A 66 9.44 -5.14 -9.77
N ARG A 67 9.00 -4.59 -8.61
CA ARG A 67 8.55 -5.40 -7.47
C ARG A 67 7.28 -6.18 -7.75
N VAL A 68 6.33 -5.61 -8.49
CA VAL A 68 5.09 -6.30 -8.86
C VAL A 68 5.39 -7.46 -9.80
N ARG A 69 6.26 -7.24 -10.80
CA ARG A 69 6.71 -8.30 -11.72
C ARG A 69 7.45 -9.41 -10.98
N GLN A 70 8.41 -9.06 -10.12
CA GLN A 70 9.13 -10.02 -9.29
C GLN A 70 8.15 -10.87 -8.47
N ARG A 71 7.18 -10.22 -7.79
CA ARG A 71 6.22 -10.93 -6.95
C ARG A 71 5.32 -11.88 -7.76
N CYS A 72 4.92 -11.48 -8.95
CA CYS A 72 4.13 -12.35 -9.83
C CYS A 72 4.90 -13.62 -10.20
N VAL A 73 6.20 -13.50 -10.46
CA VAL A 73 7.05 -14.64 -10.83
C VAL A 73 7.42 -15.51 -9.62
N GLU A 74 7.71 -14.91 -8.46
CA GLU A 74 8.19 -15.64 -7.27
C GLU A 74 7.06 -16.17 -6.38
N GLU A 75 5.95 -15.44 -6.26
CA GLU A 75 4.87 -15.72 -5.31
C GLU A 75 3.50 -16.00 -5.99
N GLY A 76 3.40 -15.79 -7.31
CA GLY A 76 2.18 -15.98 -8.10
C GLY A 76 1.27 -14.75 -8.24
N LEU A 77 0.25 -14.88 -9.08
CA LEU A 77 -0.63 -13.79 -9.50
C LEU A 77 -1.37 -13.12 -8.32
N GLU A 78 -2.06 -13.91 -7.50
CA GLU A 78 -2.88 -13.36 -6.42
C GLU A 78 -2.03 -12.64 -5.36
N ARG A 79 -0.82 -13.14 -5.09
CA ARG A 79 0.14 -12.49 -4.20
C ARG A 79 0.67 -11.18 -4.78
N ALA A 80 0.86 -11.11 -6.10
CA ALA A 80 1.23 -9.87 -6.80
C ALA A 80 0.12 -8.81 -6.73
N LEU A 81 -1.14 -9.20 -6.85
CA LEU A 81 -2.31 -8.32 -6.74
C LEU A 81 -2.58 -7.87 -5.30
N GLY A 82 -2.23 -8.69 -4.32
CA GLY A 82 -2.39 -8.42 -2.90
C GLY A 82 -1.45 -7.36 -2.33
N ARG A 83 -1.81 -6.82 -1.16
CA ARG A 83 -0.84 -6.10 -0.32
C ARG A 83 0.17 -7.10 0.21
N LYS A 84 1.44 -6.69 0.26
CA LYS A 84 2.48 -7.48 0.91
C LYS A 84 2.11 -7.65 2.38
N GLU A 85 2.09 -8.89 2.84
CA GLU A 85 1.85 -9.19 4.25
C GLU A 85 2.98 -8.60 5.10
N GLN A 86 2.61 -7.88 6.16
CA GLN A 86 3.56 -7.28 7.07
C GLN A 86 3.93 -8.30 8.16
N ILE A 87 4.97 -9.10 7.89
CA ILE A 87 5.48 -10.13 8.79
C ILE A 87 5.94 -9.52 10.13
N ASN A 88 6.59 -8.36 10.09
CA ASN A 88 7.14 -7.69 11.28
C ASN A 88 6.18 -6.64 11.84
N ARG A 89 4.93 -7.04 12.15
CA ARG A 89 4.06 -6.17 12.95
C ARG A 89 4.56 -6.19 14.40
N ARG A 90 5.05 -5.05 14.87
CA ARG A 90 5.36 -4.89 16.28
C ARG A 90 4.09 -5.12 17.09
N ALA A 91 4.16 -5.98 18.10
CA ALA A 91 3.07 -6.14 19.05
C ALA A 91 2.67 -4.77 19.61
N LYS A 92 1.37 -4.60 19.89
CA LYS A 92 0.89 -3.42 20.60
C LYS A 92 1.67 -3.29 21.90
N LYS A 93 2.22 -2.10 22.16
CA LYS A 93 2.97 -1.82 23.40
C LYS A 93 2.04 -1.70 24.61
N LEU A 94 0.81 -1.26 24.38
CA LEU A 94 -0.22 -1.10 25.39
C LEU A 94 -1.22 -2.24 25.22
N ASP A 95 -1.63 -2.80 26.35
CA ASP A 95 -2.81 -3.65 26.42
C ASP A 95 -4.08 -2.79 26.51
N GLY A 96 -5.25 -3.42 26.63
CA GLY A 96 -6.52 -2.69 26.69
C GLY A 96 -6.62 -1.73 27.88
N GLN A 97 -6.00 -2.06 29.01
CA GLN A 97 -5.98 -1.19 30.18
C GLN A 97 -5.07 0.02 29.95
N GLY A 98 -3.88 -0.19 29.38
CA GLY A 98 -2.97 0.88 28.99
C GLY A 98 -3.57 1.81 27.93
N GLU A 99 -4.29 1.29 26.94
CA GLU A 99 -5.03 2.09 25.96
C GLU A 99 -6.13 2.93 26.65
N ALA A 100 -6.94 2.33 27.54
CA ALA A 100 -8.00 3.04 28.25
C ALA A 100 -7.45 4.14 29.17
N HIS A 101 -6.35 3.87 29.87
CA HIS A 101 -5.69 4.86 30.73
C HIS A 101 -5.13 6.03 29.90
N LEU A 102 -4.50 5.75 28.75
CA LEU A 102 -4.01 6.79 27.84
C LEU A 102 -5.16 7.68 27.31
N ILE A 103 -6.29 7.06 26.92
CA ILE A 103 -7.48 7.79 26.48
C ILE A 103 -8.04 8.66 27.61
N ALA A 104 -8.13 8.12 28.83
CA ALA A 104 -8.62 8.87 29.99
C ALA A 104 -7.73 10.08 30.31
N MET A 105 -6.40 9.93 30.24
CA MET A 105 -5.44 11.03 30.42
C MET A 105 -5.53 12.10 29.32
N ALA A 106 -5.72 11.70 28.06
CA ALA A 106 -5.85 12.65 26.95
C ALA A 106 -7.19 13.43 27.02
N CYS A 107 -8.23 12.79 27.56
CA CYS A 107 -9.58 13.34 27.71
C CYS A 107 -9.84 13.94 29.11
N SER A 108 -8.84 14.04 29.99
CA SER A 108 -8.98 14.70 31.28
C SER A 108 -8.47 16.14 31.22
N GLN A 109 -8.85 16.93 32.23
CA GLN A 109 -8.29 18.28 32.38
C GLN A 109 -6.79 18.19 32.63
N PRO A 110 -5.97 19.02 31.95
CA PRO A 110 -4.54 19.03 32.17
C PRO A 110 -4.25 19.38 33.63
N PRO A 111 -3.24 18.75 34.26
CA PRO A 111 -2.87 19.09 35.62
C PRO A 111 -2.46 20.56 35.70
N GLN A 112 -2.78 21.20 36.82
CA GLN A 112 -2.44 22.59 37.09
C GLN A 112 -0.92 22.77 36.95
N ALA A 113 -0.50 23.75 36.13
CA ALA A 113 0.92 23.95 35.83
C ALA A 113 1.72 24.21 37.11
N GLY A 114 2.67 23.33 37.42
CA GLY A 114 3.69 23.57 38.44
C GLY A 114 4.70 24.64 38.01
N PRO A 115 5.59 25.09 38.92
CA PRO A 115 6.50 26.23 38.71
C PRO A 115 7.52 26.03 37.56
N VAL A 116 7.69 24.80 37.08
CA VAL A 116 8.45 24.49 35.88
C VAL A 116 7.53 24.49 34.66
N GLY A 117 7.39 25.66 34.04
CA GLY A 117 7.18 25.84 32.61
C GLY A 117 5.98 25.11 31.97
N ARG A 118 5.02 25.91 31.49
CA ARG A 118 3.96 25.51 30.55
C ARG A 118 4.42 24.42 29.57
N CYS A 119 3.86 23.21 29.67
CA CYS A 119 3.99 22.20 28.61
C CYS A 119 3.36 22.76 27.33
N THR A 120 4.18 23.35 26.45
CA THR A 120 3.75 23.95 25.18
C THR A 120 3.22 22.92 24.17
N CYS A 121 3.20 21.62 24.49
CA CYS A 121 2.61 20.59 23.63
C CYS A 121 1.07 20.58 23.65
N TRP A 122 0.43 21.19 24.65
CA TRP A 122 -1.02 21.37 24.67
C TRP A 122 -1.40 22.62 23.87
N ARG A 123 -1.46 22.50 22.54
CA ARG A 123 -2.02 23.57 21.68
C ARG A 123 -3.49 23.77 22.04
N SER A 124 -3.81 25.00 22.42
CA SER A 124 -5.01 25.46 23.12
C SER A 124 -6.34 25.37 22.36
N ASN A 125 -6.47 24.53 21.31
CA ASN A 125 -7.65 24.56 20.44
C ASN A 125 -8.29 23.20 20.11
N TRP A 126 -7.93 22.14 20.82
CA TRP A 126 -8.59 20.84 20.66
C TRP A 126 -9.90 20.69 21.46
N TRP A 127 -10.12 21.54 22.46
CA TRP A 127 -11.26 21.41 23.38
C TRP A 127 -12.45 22.33 23.05
N SER A 128 -12.31 23.25 22.09
CA SER A 128 -13.35 24.26 21.78
C SER A 128 -14.25 23.90 20.60
N ARG A 129 -14.17 22.67 20.07
CA ARG A 129 -15.07 22.14 19.04
C ARG A 129 -15.64 20.80 19.50
N ARG A 130 -16.59 20.86 20.42
CA ARG A 130 -17.59 19.81 20.61
C ARG A 130 -18.93 20.47 20.87
#